data_AF-A0AAW6YLD9-F1
#
_entry.id   AF-A0AAW6YLD9-F1
#
_cell.length_a   1.000
_cell.length_b   1.000
_cell.length_c   1.000
_cell.angle_alpha   90.00
_cell.angle_beta   90.00
_cell.angle_gamma   90.00
#
_symmetry.space_group_name_H-M   'P 1'
#
loop_
_entity.id
_entity.type
_entity.pdbx_description
1 polymer ?
#
loop_
_entity_poly.entity_id
_entity_poly.type
_entity_poly.pdbx_seq_one_letter_code
_entity_poly.pdbx_strand_id
1 'polypeptide(L)'
;DLTAVVTVADDGGSSGKLRSALNTIPPGDLRNCLVALSDSNSLYKDVFQYRFAPEDQEFSGHAIGNLIIAALTEMRGSIYSALKLLSVTMAVKGRVLPACE
;
A
#
# COMPACT_ATOMS: atom_id res chain seq x y z
N ASP A 1 4.83 18.03 -14.02
CA ASP A 1 4.14 16.73 -13.93
C ASP A 1 5.03 15.78 -13.16
N LEU A 2 4.56 15.18 -12.05
CA LEU A 2 5.36 14.35 -11.15
C LEU A 2 4.96 12.88 -11.33
N THR A 3 5.95 12.02 -11.59
CA THR A 3 5.76 10.57 -11.65
C THR A 3 6.76 9.90 -10.71
N ALA A 4 6.27 9.15 -9.74
CA ALA A 4 7.04 8.29 -8.86
C ALA A 4 6.98 6.86 -9.38
N VAL A 5 8.13 6.28 -9.74
CA VAL A 5 8.27 4.86 -10.05
C VAL A 5 8.84 4.19 -8.82
N VAL A 6 8.11 3.23 -8.27
CA VAL A 6 8.38 2.67 -6.93
C VAL A 6 8.62 1.18 -7.04
N THR A 7 9.70 0.71 -6.42
CA THR A 7 9.98 -0.72 -6.31
C THR A 7 8.84 -1.43 -5.58
N VAL A 8 8.47 -2.63 -6.04
CA VAL A 8 7.52 -3.49 -5.33
C VAL A 8 8.23 -4.41 -4.35
N ALA A 9 9.56 -4.32 -4.22
CA ALA A 9 10.36 -5.14 -3.33
C ALA A 9 10.80 -4.31 -2.10
N ASP A 10 10.05 -4.40 -1.00
CA ASP A 10 10.53 -3.95 0.31
C ASP A 10 10.17 -4.98 1.40
N ASP A 11 11.11 -5.24 2.32
CA ASP A 11 11.16 -6.39 3.24
C ASP A 11 11.00 -5.96 4.72
N GLY A 12 10.28 -4.86 4.97
CA GLY A 12 10.10 -4.27 6.29
C GLY A 12 9.17 -5.04 7.25
N GLY A 13 9.57 -6.24 7.69
CA GLY A 13 9.32 -6.74 9.05
C GLY A 13 7.91 -7.15 9.45
N SER A 14 7.08 -7.71 8.56
CA SER A 14 5.80 -8.32 8.96
C SER A 14 5.86 -9.85 8.93
N SER A 15 5.34 -10.49 9.97
CA SER A 15 5.45 -11.93 10.24
C SER A 15 5.09 -12.83 9.03
N GLY A 16 5.82 -13.95 8.89
CA GLY A 16 5.77 -14.82 7.71
C GLY A 16 4.42 -15.50 7.41
N LYS A 17 3.45 -15.49 8.34
CA LYS A 17 2.15 -16.15 8.16
C LYS A 17 1.23 -15.42 7.18
N LEU A 18 1.15 -14.08 7.27
CA LEU A 18 0.37 -13.29 6.30
C LEU A 18 1.09 -13.22 4.94
N ARG A 19 2.43 -13.24 4.95
CA ARG A 19 3.26 -13.30 3.74
C ARG A 19 2.97 -14.58 2.92
N SER A 20 2.80 -15.73 3.59
CA SER A 20 2.39 -16.98 2.93
C SER A 20 0.92 -17.01 2.52
N ALA A 21 0.04 -16.26 3.19
CA ALA A 21 -1.39 -16.23 2.90
C ALA A 21 -1.75 -15.26 1.76
N LEU A 22 -1.02 -14.15 1.62
CA LEU A 22 -1.30 -13.10 0.63
C LEU A 22 -0.30 -13.06 -0.53
N ASN A 23 0.73 -13.92 -0.52
CA ASN A 23 1.68 -14.24 -1.61
C ASN A 23 2.32 -13.07 -2.38
N THR A 24 2.12 -11.82 -1.94
CA THR A 24 2.52 -10.61 -2.66
C THR A 24 3.02 -9.56 -1.67
N ILE A 25 4.00 -8.82 -2.14
CA ILE A 25 5.10 -8.21 -1.40
C ILE A 25 4.63 -6.93 -0.68
N PRO A 26 5.28 -6.50 0.42
CA PRO A 26 4.94 -5.29 1.15
C PRO A 26 5.02 -4.03 0.27
N PRO A 27 3.92 -3.35 -0.03
CA PRO A 27 3.91 -2.12 -0.82
C PRO A 27 4.22 -0.92 0.09
N GLY A 28 5.20 -1.03 0.98
CA GLY A 28 5.52 -0.01 1.97
C GLY A 28 5.86 1.34 1.31
N ASP A 29 6.75 1.30 0.33
CA ASP A 29 7.13 2.48 -0.44
C ASP A 29 5.98 3.00 -1.30
N LEU A 30 5.20 2.12 -1.94
CA LEU A 30 4.02 2.51 -2.71
C LEU A 30 2.99 3.23 -1.82
N ARG A 31 2.73 2.69 -0.64
CA ARG A 31 1.84 3.26 0.38
C ARG A 31 2.33 4.64 0.80
N ASN A 32 3.63 4.77 1.12
CA ASN A 32 4.22 6.05 1.51
C ASN A 32 4.13 7.08 0.37
N CYS A 33 4.39 6.69 -0.87
CA CYS A 33 4.25 7.58 -2.04
C CYS A 33 2.81 8.03 -2.25
N LEU A 34 1.83 7.13 -2.15
CA LEU A 34 0.41 7.48 -2.25
C LEU A 34 0.03 8.50 -1.17
N VAL A 35 0.45 8.30 0.07
CA VAL A 35 0.16 9.22 1.18
C VAL A 35 0.87 10.57 1.00
N ALA A 36 2.14 10.57 0.61
CA ALA A 36 2.93 11.79 0.43
C ALA A 36 2.39 12.69 -0.69
N LEU A 37 1.85 12.09 -1.76
CA LEU A 37 1.30 12.81 -2.90
C LEU A 37 -0.21 13.06 -2.79
N SER A 38 -0.87 12.50 -1.77
CA SER A 38 -2.31 12.63 -1.57
C SER A 38 -2.69 14.04 -1.11
N ASP A 39 -3.75 14.60 -1.70
CA ASP A 39 -4.43 15.82 -1.23
C ASP A 39 -5.73 15.50 -0.47
N SER A 40 -5.92 14.24 -0.07
CA SER A 40 -7.11 13.78 0.65
C SER A 40 -7.12 14.22 2.12
N ASN A 41 -8.30 14.12 2.74
CA ASN A 41 -8.51 14.39 4.16
C ASN A 41 -7.48 13.62 5.04
N SER A 42 -6.97 14.28 6.09
CA SER A 42 -5.98 13.70 7.01
C SER A 42 -6.39 12.35 7.56
N LEU A 43 -7.69 12.13 7.82
CA LEU A 43 -8.22 10.84 8.29
C LEU A 43 -7.86 9.68 7.34
N TYR A 44 -7.97 9.86 6.02
CA TYR A 44 -7.64 8.80 5.07
C TYR A 44 -6.15 8.48 5.11
N LYS A 45 -5.29 9.50 5.25
CA LYS A 45 -3.84 9.33 5.36
C LYS A 45 -3.48 8.62 6.66
N ASP A 46 -4.11 9.00 7.76
CA ASP A 46 -3.90 8.40 9.08
C ASP A 46 -4.31 6.93 9.08
N VAL A 47 -5.48 6.62 8.53
CA VAL A 47 -5.92 5.24 8.33
C VAL A 47 -4.92 4.51 7.45
N PHE A 48 -4.54 5.06 6.29
CA PHE A 48 -3.65 4.36 5.37
C PHE A 48 -2.26 4.07 5.98
N GLN A 49 -1.78 4.94 6.88
CA GLN A 49 -0.51 4.77 7.60
C GLN A 49 -0.63 3.98 8.90
N TYR A 50 -1.84 3.70 9.39
CA TYR A 50 -2.05 2.99 10.65
C TYR A 50 -1.36 1.62 10.64
N ARG A 51 -0.62 1.34 11.71
CA ARG A 51 -0.01 0.05 11.99
C ARG A 51 -0.68 -0.58 13.19
N PHE A 52 -1.08 -1.84 13.04
CA PHE A 52 -1.58 -2.65 14.14
C PHE A 52 -0.52 -2.80 15.23
N ALA A 53 -0.97 -2.86 16.48
CA ALA A 53 -0.12 -2.94 17.64
C ALA A 53 0.66 -4.27 17.66
N PRO A 54 1.84 -4.33 18.30
CA PRO A 54 2.63 -5.56 18.39
C PRO A 54 1.86 -6.74 18.99
N GLU A 55 0.92 -6.47 19.89
CA GLU A 55 0.03 -7.42 20.54
C GLU A 55 -1.12 -7.96 19.66
N ASP A 56 -1.37 -7.39 18.47
CA ASP A 56 -2.47 -7.75 17.55
C ASP A 56 -2.22 -9.04 16.75
N GLN A 57 -1.56 -10.05 17.35
CA GLN A 57 -1.36 -11.40 16.81
C GLN A 57 -1.03 -11.44 15.30
N GLU A 58 -1.94 -11.96 14.46
CA GLU A 58 -1.77 -12.10 13.01
C GLU A 58 -1.61 -10.77 12.26
N PHE A 59 -2.09 -9.67 12.83
CA PHE A 59 -1.97 -8.34 12.26
C PHE A 59 -0.78 -7.55 12.81
N SER A 60 -0.08 -8.09 13.82
CA SER A 60 1.03 -7.41 14.50
C SER A 60 2.02 -6.74 13.53
N GLY A 61 2.15 -5.42 13.65
CA GLY A 61 3.07 -4.60 12.85
C GLY A 61 2.66 -4.35 11.40
N HIS A 62 1.58 -4.96 10.91
CA HIS A 62 1.06 -4.70 9.57
C HIS A 62 0.49 -3.30 9.47
N ALA A 63 0.77 -2.64 8.34
CA ALA A 63 0.07 -1.42 8.00
C ALA A 63 -1.20 -1.74 7.24
N ILE A 64 -2.33 -1.17 7.65
CA ILE A 64 -3.61 -1.42 6.98
C ILE A 64 -3.59 -0.97 5.50
N GLY A 65 -2.86 0.10 5.17
CA GLY A 65 -2.67 0.52 3.77
C GLY A 65 -2.04 -0.57 2.90
N ASN A 66 -1.15 -1.40 3.44
CA ASN A 66 -0.57 -2.52 2.70
C ASN A 66 -1.61 -3.60 2.41
N LEU A 67 -2.49 -3.87 3.37
CA LEU A 67 -3.59 -4.84 3.20
C LEU A 67 -4.60 -4.36 2.18
N ILE A 68 -4.92 -3.06 2.17
CA ILE A 68 -5.81 -2.45 1.17
C ILE A 68 -5.20 -2.55 -0.23
N ILE A 69 -3.91 -2.24 -0.39
CA ILE A 69 -3.22 -2.37 -1.69
C ILE A 69 -3.24 -3.82 -2.17
N ALA A 70 -2.94 -4.79 -1.29
CA ALA A 70 -2.97 -6.21 -1.61
C ALA A 70 -4.38 -6.67 -2.04
N ALA A 71 -5.41 -6.34 -1.25
CA ALA A 71 -6.79 -6.71 -1.55
C ALA A 71 -7.26 -6.11 -2.88
N LEU A 72 -6.94 -4.84 -3.16
CA LEU A 72 -7.30 -4.22 -4.44
C LEU A 72 -6.53 -4.82 -5.61
N THR A 73 -5.28 -5.23 -5.40
CA THR A 73 -4.48 -5.92 -6.42
C THR A 73 -5.12 -7.26 -6.78
N GLU A 74 -5.52 -8.05 -5.78
CA GLU A 74 -6.24 -9.32 -5.96
C GLU A 74 -7.59 -9.11 -6.66
N MET A 75 -8.40 -8.16 -6.19
CA MET A 75 -9.72 -7.84 -6.77
C MET A 75 -9.66 -7.35 -8.22
N ARG A 76 -8.57 -6.68 -8.61
CA ARG A 76 -8.39 -6.11 -9.97
C ARG A 76 -7.52 -6.97 -10.88
N GLY A 77 -6.84 -7.98 -10.34
CA GLY A 77 -5.90 -8.84 -11.06
C GLY A 77 -4.60 -8.16 -11.49
N SER A 78 -4.32 -6.94 -11.03
CA SER A 78 -3.08 -6.21 -11.34
C SER A 78 -2.84 -5.07 -10.34
N ILE A 79 -1.59 -4.93 -9.92
CA ILE A 79 -1.14 -3.88 -8.99
C ILE A 79 -1.26 -2.50 -9.62
N TYR A 80 -1.01 -2.37 -10.93
CA TYR A 80 -1.18 -1.13 -11.66
C TYR A 80 -2.63 -0.63 -11.58
N SER A 81 -3.59 -1.54 -11.79
CA SER A 81 -5.02 -1.21 -11.71
C SER A 81 -5.45 -0.81 -10.30
N ALA A 82 -4.88 -1.45 -9.27
CA ALA A 82 -5.10 -1.07 -7.87
C ALA A 82 -4.55 0.33 -7.56
N LEU A 83 -3.30 0.61 -7.95
CA LEU A 83 -2.66 1.92 -7.74
C LEU A 83 -3.37 3.05 -8.47
N LYS A 84 -3.87 2.79 -9.69
CA LYS A 84 -4.68 3.75 -10.43
C LYS A 84 -5.97 4.11 -9.69
N LEU A 85 -6.65 3.11 -9.12
CA LEU A 85 -7.85 3.34 -8.31
C LEU A 85 -7.53 4.12 -7.04
N LEU A 86 -6.51 3.70 -6.29
CA LEU A 86 -6.08 4.37 -5.06
C LEU A 86 -5.63 5.81 -5.30
N SER A 87 -4.96 6.08 -6.42
CA SER A 87 -4.55 7.43 -6.80
C SER A 87 -5.73 8.37 -6.96
N VAL A 88 -6.85 7.88 -7.53
CA VAL A 88 -8.09 8.65 -7.64
C VAL A 88 -8.75 8.83 -6.27
N THR A 89 -8.91 7.74 -5.52
CA THR A 89 -9.58 7.76 -4.20
C THR A 89 -8.86 8.65 -3.19
N MET A 90 -7.52 8.66 -3.21
CA MET A 90 -6.69 9.46 -2.32
C MET A 90 -6.35 10.84 -2.89
N ALA A 91 -6.96 11.26 -4.01
CA ALA A 91 -6.70 12.55 -4.65
C ALA A 91 -5.19 12.84 -4.83
N VAL A 92 -4.45 11.86 -5.36
CA VAL A 92 -3.00 11.94 -5.55
C VAL A 92 -2.65 12.98 -6.62
N LYS A 93 -1.76 13.91 -6.28
CA LYS A 93 -1.19 14.91 -7.20
C LYS A 93 0.06 14.34 -7.88
N GLY A 94 -0.15 13.71 -9.03
CA GLY A 94 0.90 13.08 -9.84
C GLY A 94 0.55 11.64 -10.19
N ARG A 95 1.57 10.85 -10.54
CA ARG A 95 1.42 9.43 -10.87
C ARG A 95 2.31 8.58 -9.97
N VAL A 96 1.77 7.51 -9.41
CA VAL A 96 2.52 6.47 -8.70
C VAL A 96 2.44 5.20 -9.52
N LEU A 97 3.59 4.71 -9.98
CA LEU A 97 3.70 3.54 -10.83
C LEU A 97 4.56 2.48 -10.15
N PRO A 98 4.20 1.19 -10.24
CA PRO A 98 5.04 0.12 -9.76
C PRO A 98 6.20 -0.11 -10.75
N ALA A 99 7.37 -0.53 -10.25
CA ALA A 99 8.54 -0.83 -11.08
C ALA A 99 8.37 -2.11 -11.90
N CYS A 100 7.52 -3.05 -11.44
CA CYS A 100 7.09 -4.23 -12.19
C CYS A 100 5.65 -4.63 -11.84
N GLU A 101 5.03 -5.47 -12.67
CA GLU A 101 3.73 -6.12 -12.41
C GLU A 101 3.90 -7.33 -11.49
#